data_AF-A0A090MAE8-F1
#
_entry.id   AF-A0A090MAE8-F1
#
_cell.length_a   1.000
_cell.length_b   1.000
_cell.length_c   1.000
_cell.angle_alpha   90.00
_cell.angle_beta   90.00
_cell.angle_gamma   90.00
#
_symmetry.space_group_name_H-M   'P 1'
#
loop_
_entity.id
_entity.type
_entity.pdbx_description
1 polymer ?
#
loop_
_entity_poly.entity_id
_entity_poly.type
_entity_poly.pdbx_seq_one_letter_code
_entity_poly.pdbx_strand_id
1 'polypeptide(L)' 'MLNATADWLAAHTDARAAYVHVERDNVPARRAYEKAGFAAESAETDAEALARERPPRLLLHREITRR' A
#
# COMPACT_ATOMS: atom_id res chain seq x y z
N MET A 1 -1.46 12.99 -6.34
CA MET A 1 -0.34 12.18 -6.89
C MET A 1 -0.68 10.69 -6.93
N LEU A 2 -1.07 10.06 -5.81
CA LEU A 2 -1.37 8.60 -5.76
C LEU A 2 -2.41 8.12 -6.79
N ASN A 3 -3.49 8.88 -7.01
CA ASN A 3 -4.48 8.53 -8.05
C ASN A 3 -3.88 8.62 -9.46
N ALA A 4 -3.07 9.64 -9.74
CA ALA A 4 -2.40 9.77 -11.03
C ALA A 4 -1.43 8.60 -11.30
N THR A 5 -0.80 8.05 -10.26
CA THR A 5 0.02 6.84 -10.38
C THR A 5 -0.81 5.61 -10.75
N ALA A 6 -1.98 5.41 -10.12
CA ALA A 6 -2.86 4.30 -10.47
C ALA A 6 -3.42 4.41 -11.90
N ASP A 7 -3.80 5.63 -12.32
CA ASP A 7 -4.28 5.89 -13.68
C ASP A 7 -3.16 5.63 -14.71
N TRP A 8 -1.93 6.04 -14.39
CA TRP A 8 -0.77 5.78 -15.24
C TRP A 8 -0.50 4.27 -15.36
N LEU A 9 -0.53 3.52 -14.24
CA LEU A 9 -0.35 2.07 -14.24
C LEU A 9 -1.42 1.38 -15.09
N ALA A 10 -2.68 1.80 -14.97
CA ALA A 10 -3.78 1.24 -15.75
C ALA A 10 -3.59 1.47 -17.27
N ALA A 11 -3.07 2.63 -17.65
CA ALA A 11 -2.90 3.03 -19.04
C ALA A 11 -1.63 2.48 -19.71
N HIS A 12 -0.57 2.19 -18.95
CA HIS A 12 0.76 1.90 -19.51
C HIS A 12 1.32 0.53 -19.13
N THR A 13 0.63 -0.24 -18.30
CA THR A 13 1.13 -1.55 -17.82
C THR A 13 0.01 -2.60 -17.76
N ASP A 14 0.37 -3.88 -17.67
CA ASP A 14 -0.52 -5.01 -17.33
C ASP A 14 -0.64 -5.26 -15.82
N ALA A 15 -0.22 -4.29 -14.99
CA ALA A 15 -0.36 -4.40 -13.55
C ALA A 15 -1.83 -4.59 -13.16
N ARG A 16 -2.10 -5.59 -12.33
CA ARG A 16 -3.44 -5.91 -11.80
C ARG A 16 -3.70 -5.27 -10.46
N ALA A 17 -2.66 -5.09 -9.66
CA ALA A 17 -2.73 -4.46 -8.35
C ALA A 17 -1.45 -3.67 -8.07
N ALA A 18 -1.56 -2.70 -7.17
CA ALA A 18 -0.45 -1.96 -6.60
C ALA A 18 -0.38 -2.24 -5.09
N TYR A 19 0.84 -2.43 -4.60
CA TYR A 19 1.13 -2.75 -3.21
C TYR A 19 2.02 -1.69 -2.59
N VAL A 20 1.77 -1.35 -1.33
CA VAL A 20 2.60 -0.41 -0.57
C VAL A 20 2.74 -0.85 0.87
N HIS A 21 3.95 -0.69 1.42
CA HIS A 21 4.19 -0.86 2.84
C HIS A 21 4.14 0.49 3.55
N VAL A 22 3.41 0.55 4.67
CA VAL A 22 3.32 1.73 5.53
C VAL A 22 3.66 1.32 6.95
N GLU A 23 4.47 2.09 7.66
CA GLU A 23 4.69 1.84 9.09
C GLU A 23 3.37 1.88 9.85
N ARG A 24 3.14 0.90 10.73
CA ARG A 24 1.86 0.68 11.40
C ARG A 24 1.37 1.90 12.16
N ASP A 25 2.31 2.65 12.74
CA ASP A 25 2.02 3.85 13.53
C ASP A 25 1.96 5.13 12.71
N ASN A 26 2.26 5.07 11.40
CA ASN A 26 2.13 6.19 10.49
C ASN A 26 0.66 6.35 10.00
N VAL A 27 -0.20 6.70 10.95
CA VAL A 27 -1.63 6.92 10.73
C VAL A 27 -1.93 7.93 9.61
N PRO A 28 -1.22 9.08 9.50
CA PRO A 28 -1.47 10.02 8.40
C PRO A 28 -1.22 9.40 7.02
N ALA A 29 -0.12 8.65 6.85
CA ALA A 29 0.18 7.99 5.58
C ALA A 29 -0.87 6.92 5.26
N ARG A 30 -1.21 6.05 6.23
CA ARG A 30 -2.25 5.03 6.05
C ARG A 30 -3.56 5.64 5.55
N ARG A 31 -4.04 6.71 6.20
CA ARG A 31 -5.27 7.40 5.79
C ARG A 31 -5.19 8.02 4.39
N ALA A 32 -4.01 8.52 4.01
CA ALA A 32 -3.81 9.06 2.66
C ALA A 32 -3.91 7.96 1.58
N TYR A 33 -3.37 6.77 1.83
CA TYR A 33 -3.49 5.62 0.95
C TYR A 33 -4.92 5.06 0.91
N GLU A 34 -5.58 4.96 2.07
CA GLU A 34 -7.00 4.56 2.15
C GLU A 34 -7.89 5.49 1.33
N LYS A 35 -7.68 6.81 1.43
CA LYS A 35 -8.40 7.80 0.59
C LYS A 35 -8.09 7.65 -0.90
N ALA A 36 -6.92 7.11 -1.25
CA ALA A 36 -6.54 6.79 -2.61
C ALA A 36 -7.00 5.39 -3.06
N GLY A 37 -7.87 4.71 -2.29
CA GLY A 37 -8.47 3.43 -2.66
C GLY A 37 -7.63 2.20 -2.36
N PHE A 38 -6.60 2.32 -1.51
CA PHE A 38 -5.88 1.16 -0.98
C PHE A 38 -6.63 0.58 0.24
N ALA A 39 -6.61 -0.73 0.37
CA ALA A 39 -7.12 -1.48 1.51
C ALA A 39 -5.98 -2.21 2.23
N ALA A 40 -6.12 -2.45 3.53
CA ALA A 40 -5.15 -3.27 4.25
C ALA A 40 -5.29 -4.74 3.86
N GLU A 41 -4.19 -5.35 3.43
CA GLU A 41 -4.13 -6.78 3.11
C GLU A 41 -3.61 -7.59 4.30
N SER A 42 -2.51 -7.13 4.89
CA SER A 42 -1.87 -7.81 6.01
C SER A 42 -1.08 -6.85 6.89
N ALA A 43 -0.76 -7.29 8.10
CA ALA A 43 0.06 -6.58 9.06
C ALA A 43 1.23 -7.46 9.48
N GLU A 44 2.43 -6.91 9.51
CA GLU A 44 3.56 -7.57 10.13
C GLU A 44 3.37 -7.66 11.64
N THR A 45 3.74 -8.82 12.19
CA THR A 45 3.88 -9.02 13.62
C THR A 45 5.10 -8.27 14.17
N ASP A 46 5.09 -8.00 15.47
CA ASP A 46 6.24 -7.36 16.12
C ASP A 46 7.50 -8.22 16.06
N ALA A 47 7.35 -9.56 16.08
CA ALA A 47 8.46 -10.49 15.96
C ALA A 47 9.10 -10.45 14.55
N GLU A 48 8.29 -10.40 13.49
CA GLU A 48 8.79 -10.28 12.10
C GLU A 48 9.50 -8.94 11.87
N ALA A 49 8.96 -7.86 12.45
CA ALA A 49 9.54 -6.53 12.37
C ALA A 49 10.88 -6.46 13.11
N LEU A 50 10.92 -7.02 14.33
CA LEU A 50 12.12 -7.09 15.17
C LEU A 50 13.23 -7.92 14.50
N ALA A 51 12.90 -9.08 13.95
CA ALA A 51 13.86 -9.92 13.23
C ALA A 51 14.48 -9.23 12.00
N ARG A 52 13.84 -8.17 11.50
CA ARG A 52 14.29 -7.34 10.38
C ARG A 52 14.82 -5.98 10.81
N GLU A 53 14.98 -5.75 12.12
CA GLU A 53 15.50 -4.52 12.73
C GLU A 53 14.80 -3.24 12.21
N ARG A 54 13.47 -3.31 12.04
CA ARG A 54 12.68 -2.18 11.54
C ARG A 54 11.32 -2.06 12.21
N PRO A 55 10.66 -0.88 12.13
CA PRO A 55 9.29 -0.74 12.61
C PRO A 55 8.32 -1.68 11.87
N PRO A 56 7.28 -2.18 12.56
CA PRO A 56 6.26 -3.04 11.96
C PRO A 56 5.47 -2.28 10.90
N ARG A 57 5.16 -2.94 9.80
CA ARG A 57 4.45 -2.34 8.67
C ARG A 57 3.13 -3.03 8.37
N LEU A 58 2.25 -2.29 7.73
CA LEU A 58 1.04 -2.76 7.07
C LEU A 58 1.32 -2.87 5.58
N LEU A 59 0.90 -3.97 4.98
CA LEU A 59 0.80 -4.09 3.53
C LEU A 59 -0.59 -3.61 3.12
N LEU A 60 -0.63 -2.57 2.29
CA LEU A 60 -1.85 -2.08 1.67
C LEU A 60 -1.84 -2.42 0.18
N HIS A 61 -2.99 -2.77 -0.37
CA HIS A 61 -3.16 -3.12 -1.77
C HIS A 61 -4.30 -2.32 -2.42
N ARG A 62 -4.21 -2.08 -3.72
CA ARG A 62 -5.27 -1.51 -4.54
C ARG A 62 -5.33 -2.21 -5.88
N GLU A 63 -6.53 -2.60 -6.31
CA GLU A 63 -6.77 -3.10 -7.66
C GLU A 63 -6.58 -1.99 -8.71
N ILE A 64 -5.92 -2.35 -9.82
CA ILE A 64 -5.74 -1.49 -10.98
C ILE A 64 -6.79 -1.88 -12.02
N THR A 65 -7.86 -1.10 -12.07
CA THR A 65 -8.94 -1.31 -13.05
C THR A 65 -8.58 -0.59 -14.34
N ARG A 66 -8.57 -1.34 -15.46
CA ARG A 66 -8.51 -0.75 -16.79
C ARG A 66 -9.88 -0.17 -17.14
N ARG A 67 -9.89 1.05 -17.67
CA ARG A 67 -11.08 1.65 -18.28
C ARG A 67 -11.09 1.37 -19.77
#